data_AF-A0A1E1WDH6-F1
#
_entry.id   AF-A0A1E1WDH6-F1
#
_cell.length_a   1.000
_cell.length_b   1.000
_cell.length_c   1.000
_cell.angle_alpha   90.00
_cell.angle_beta   90.00
_cell.angle_gamma   90.00
#
_symmetry.space_group_name_H-M   'P 1'
#
loop_
_entity.id
_entity.type
_entity.pdbx_description
1 polymer ?
#
loop_
_entity_poly.entity_id
_entity_poly.type
_entity_poly.pdbx_seq_one_letter_code
_entity_poly.pdbx_strand_id
1 'polypeptide(L)'
;EKSRLTIQPKYAFKSEDMIEDSSETEESKTQAKEYLVSAHLNLSLVYLKVTPAHHFEAKDHASKALNLDEKNVKGLFRRGQALLGLGEAEQALKDFQKVVEAEPTNKAAANQVIVCRAAIKNQKQKEKALYANMFDKFAKHDTEVEKQRAKEEIDVIGEIG
;
A
#
# COMPACT_ATOMS: atom_id res chain seq x y z
N GLU A 1 -0.72 -16.93 -24.23
CA GLU A 1 0.50 -16.45 -23.56
C GLU A 1 0.68 -14.96 -23.89
N LYS A 2 0.17 -14.06 -23.03
CA LYS A 2 0.27 -12.60 -23.27
C LYS A 2 1.56 -12.11 -22.61
N SER A 3 2.58 -11.89 -23.43
CA SER A 3 3.84 -11.28 -23.05
C SER A 3 3.57 -9.88 -22.48
N ARG A 4 3.79 -9.75 -21.18
CA ARG A 4 3.75 -8.47 -20.47
C ARG A 4 4.97 -7.69 -20.93
N LEU A 5 4.77 -6.72 -21.81
CA LEU A 5 5.83 -5.82 -22.25
C LEU A 5 6.22 -4.95 -21.05
N THR A 6 7.28 -5.35 -20.36
CA THR A 6 7.91 -4.54 -19.31
C THR A 6 8.56 -3.34 -20.00
N ILE A 7 7.82 -2.25 -20.13
CA ILE A 7 8.40 -0.97 -20.54
C ILE A 7 9.23 -0.50 -19.35
N GLN A 8 10.53 -0.80 -19.39
CA GLN A 8 11.48 -0.13 -18.51
C GLN A 8 11.47 1.36 -18.86
N PRO A 9 11.25 2.27 -17.91
CA PRO A 9 11.29 3.70 -18.19
C PRO A 9 12.73 4.07 -18.57
N LYS A 10 12.98 4.17 -19.88
CA LYS A 10 14.29 4.53 -20.46
C LYS A 10 14.75 5.95 -20.11
N TYR A 11 13.88 6.76 -19.48
CA TYR A 11 14.12 8.15 -19.12
C TYR A 11 13.46 8.51 -17.79
N ALA A 12 13.64 7.67 -16.75
CA ALA A 12 13.42 8.14 -15.38
C ALA A 12 14.58 9.09 -15.04
N PHE A 13 14.48 10.36 -15.45
CA PHE A 13 15.37 11.42 -14.98
C PHE A 13 15.14 11.54 -13.48
N LYS A 14 16.02 10.93 -12.69
CA LYS A 14 15.98 11.05 -11.24
C LYS A 14 16.45 12.46 -10.89
N SER A 15 15.89 13.05 -9.85
CA SER A 15 16.45 14.27 -9.25
C SER A 15 17.92 14.10 -8.89
N GLU A 16 18.34 12.86 -8.65
CA GLU A 16 19.72 12.46 -8.37
C GLU A 16 20.63 12.44 -9.62
N ASP A 17 20.08 12.51 -10.84
CA ASP A 17 20.84 12.56 -12.11
C ASP A 17 21.11 14.00 -12.57
N MET A 18 20.73 15.01 -11.78
CA MET A 18 21.17 16.39 -12.02
C MET A 18 22.68 16.45 -11.83
N ILE A 19 23.39 16.90 -12.87
CA ILE A 19 24.84 17.14 -12.83
C ILE A 19 25.13 18.02 -11.62
N GLU A 20 25.93 17.54 -10.66
CA GLU A 20 26.47 18.37 -9.58
C GLU A 20 27.30 19.48 -10.21
N ASP A 21 26.68 20.64 -10.43
CA ASP A 21 27.40 21.84 -10.80
C ASP A 21 28.18 22.31 -9.57
N SER A 22 29.49 22.05 -9.60
CA SER A 22 30.45 22.43 -8.55
C SER A 22 30.50 23.93 -8.23
N SER A 23 29.75 24.77 -8.96
CA SER A 23 29.60 26.21 -8.70
C SER A 23 28.41 26.57 -7.79
N GLU A 24 27.54 25.62 -7.44
CA GLU A 24 26.37 25.90 -6.61
C GLU A 24 26.73 26.15 -5.13
N THR A 25 26.28 27.30 -4.61
CA THR A 25 26.38 27.60 -3.18
C THR A 25 25.47 26.68 -2.37
N GLU A 26 25.87 26.35 -1.13
CA GLU A 26 25.04 25.54 -0.22
C GLU A 26 23.66 26.17 0.06
N GLU A 27 23.58 27.51 -0.03
CA GLU A 27 22.33 28.26 0.06
C GLU A 27 21.42 27.99 -1.15
N SER A 28 21.97 28.00 -2.38
CA SER A 28 21.22 27.68 -3.59
C SER A 28 20.71 26.23 -3.58
N LYS A 29 21.54 25.28 -3.14
CA LYS A 29 21.14 23.86 -3.01
C LYS A 29 20.01 23.67 -1.99
N THR A 30 20.06 24.43 -0.90
CA THR A 30 19.02 24.36 0.15
C THR A 30 17.69 24.89 -0.38
N GLN A 31 17.69 26.05 -1.06
CA GLN A 31 16.49 26.60 -1.69
C GLN A 31 15.92 25.66 -2.76
N ALA A 32 16.77 25.05 -3.58
CA ALA A 32 16.34 24.07 -4.58
C ALA A 32 15.62 22.87 -3.94
N LYS A 33 16.15 22.34 -2.84
CA LYS A 33 15.50 21.25 -2.07
C LYS A 33 14.13 21.66 -1.53
N GLU A 34 14.00 22.86 -0.96
CA GLU A 34 12.73 23.37 -0.45
C GLU A 34 11.66 23.52 -1.55
N TYR A 35 12.06 24.00 -2.73
CA TYR A 35 11.17 24.07 -3.89
C TYR A 35 10.77 22.69 -4.39
N LEU A 36 11.69 21.72 -4.43
CA LEU A 36 11.40 20.34 -4.81
C LEU A 36 10.43 19.67 -3.83
N VAL A 37 10.62 19.83 -2.52
CA VAL A 37 9.67 19.37 -1.49
C VAL A 37 8.29 19.96 -1.77
N SER A 38 8.20 21.27 -1.95
CA SER A 38 6.94 21.97 -2.20
C SER A 38 6.24 21.48 -3.48
N ALA A 39 6.99 21.30 -4.57
CA ALA A 39 6.48 20.80 -5.84
C ALA A 39 5.92 19.38 -5.71
N HIS A 40 6.66 18.46 -5.09
CA HIS A 40 6.22 17.09 -4.87
C HIS A 40 5.02 17.00 -3.94
N LEU A 41 4.99 17.80 -2.88
CA LEU A 41 3.80 17.89 -2.03
C LEU A 41 2.59 18.30 -2.88
N ASN A 42 2.70 19.37 -3.67
CA ASN A 42 1.58 19.86 -4.48
C ASN A 42 1.09 18.83 -5.50
N LEU A 43 2.01 18.15 -6.19
CA LEU A 43 1.65 17.04 -7.09
C LEU A 43 0.91 15.91 -6.35
N SER A 44 1.41 15.51 -5.18
CA SER A 44 0.75 14.49 -4.35
C SER A 44 -0.70 14.89 -4.00
N LEU A 45 -0.91 16.16 -3.63
CA LEU A 45 -2.25 16.68 -3.35
C LEU A 45 -3.14 16.67 -4.59
N VAL A 46 -2.62 17.08 -5.75
CA VAL A 46 -3.38 17.05 -7.01
C VAL A 46 -3.84 15.62 -7.30
N TYR A 47 -2.93 14.64 -7.24
CA TYR A 47 -3.28 13.24 -7.48
C TYR A 47 -4.30 12.65 -6.47
N LEU A 48 -4.34 13.17 -5.23
CA LEU A 48 -5.39 12.83 -4.26
C LEU A 48 -6.75 13.46 -4.55
N LYS A 49 -6.80 14.55 -5.34
CA LYS A 49 -8.00 15.36 -5.58
C LYS A 49 -8.62 15.20 -6.95
N VAL A 50 -7.83 14.79 -7.95
CA VAL A 50 -8.34 14.43 -9.28
C VAL A 50 -9.34 13.28 -9.18
N THR A 51 -10.26 13.21 -10.14
CA THR A 51 -11.31 12.20 -10.19
C THR A 51 -11.20 11.41 -11.49
N PRO A 52 -10.95 10.08 -11.45
CA PRO A 52 -10.71 9.28 -10.23
C PRO A 52 -9.38 9.65 -9.54
N ALA A 53 -9.27 9.33 -8.25
CA ALA A 53 -8.05 9.59 -7.50
C ALA A 53 -6.92 8.64 -7.96
N HIS A 54 -5.71 9.17 -8.03
CA HIS A 54 -4.50 8.48 -8.48
C HIS A 54 -3.59 8.20 -7.27
N HIS A 55 -3.97 7.19 -6.47
CA HIS A 55 -3.32 6.95 -5.18
C HIS A 55 -1.86 6.49 -5.30
N PHE A 56 -1.48 5.82 -6.38
CA PHE A 56 -0.09 5.38 -6.57
C PHE A 56 0.85 6.57 -6.79
N GLU A 57 0.49 7.47 -7.69
CA GLU A 57 1.23 8.68 -8.02
C GLU A 57 1.25 9.65 -6.83
N ALA A 58 0.13 9.74 -6.09
CA ALA A 58 0.08 10.51 -4.84
C ALA A 58 1.08 9.99 -3.80
N LYS A 59 1.19 8.66 -3.63
CA LYS A 59 2.15 8.02 -2.72
C LYS A 59 3.59 8.26 -3.17
N ASP A 60 3.88 8.13 -4.46
CA ASP A 60 5.21 8.31 -5.03
C ASP A 60 5.73 9.74 -4.78
N HIS A 61 4.94 10.75 -5.13
CA HIS A 61 5.32 12.14 -4.91
C HIS A 61 5.44 12.50 -3.42
N ALA A 62 4.54 12.00 -2.56
CA ALA A 62 4.69 12.22 -1.12
C ALA A 62 5.97 11.57 -0.57
N SER A 63 6.35 10.40 -1.09
CA SER A 63 7.59 9.72 -0.71
C SER A 63 8.82 10.49 -1.17
N LYS A 64 8.82 11.04 -2.39
CA LYS A 64 9.91 11.91 -2.87
C LYS A 64 10.07 13.16 -2.01
N ALA A 65 8.98 13.80 -1.61
CA ALA A 65 9.03 14.91 -0.66
C ALA A 65 9.63 14.49 0.69
N LEU A 66 9.25 13.31 1.21
CA LEU A 66 9.77 12.79 2.48
C LEU A 66 11.21 12.31 2.41
N ASN A 67 11.73 11.93 1.25
CA ASN A 67 13.15 11.64 1.07
C ASN A 67 14.02 12.90 1.20
N LEU A 68 13.45 14.07 0.93
CA LEU A 68 14.11 15.37 1.06
C LEU A 68 13.88 16.00 2.45
N ASP A 69 12.68 15.81 3.02
CA ASP A 69 12.31 16.25 4.37
C ASP A 69 11.47 15.17 5.07
N GLU A 70 12.13 14.28 5.81
CA GLU A 70 11.50 13.10 6.44
C GLU A 70 10.44 13.45 7.48
N LYS A 71 10.50 14.66 8.06
CA LYS A 71 9.61 15.12 9.12
C LYS A 71 8.48 15.99 8.57
N ASN A 72 8.36 16.12 7.25
CA ASN A 72 7.34 16.94 6.64
C ASN A 72 5.92 16.42 6.95
N VAL A 73 5.20 17.14 7.81
CA VAL A 73 3.85 16.78 8.26
C VAL A 73 2.89 16.61 7.08
N LYS A 74 2.95 17.51 6.08
CA LYS A 74 2.09 17.44 4.90
C LYS A 74 2.43 16.22 4.05
N GLY A 75 3.72 15.88 3.91
CA GLY A 75 4.20 14.69 3.22
C GLY A 75 3.68 13.41 3.86
N LEU A 76 3.88 13.27 5.18
CA LEU A 76 3.39 12.12 5.95
C LEU A 76 1.87 11.98 5.83
N PHE A 77 1.13 13.08 6.01
CA PHE A 77 -0.32 13.06 5.93
C PHE A 77 -0.83 12.65 4.54
N ARG A 78 -0.26 13.24 3.47
CA ARG A 78 -0.66 12.92 2.08
C ARG A 78 -0.29 11.49 1.70
N ARG A 79 0.89 11.00 2.12
CA ARG A 79 1.30 9.60 1.91
C ARG A 79 0.35 8.64 2.62
N GLY A 80 -0.02 8.93 3.86
CA GLY A 80 -1.01 8.16 4.62
C GLY A 80 -2.37 8.08 3.92
N GLN A 81 -2.85 9.19 3.36
CA GLN A 81 -4.11 9.20 2.59
C GLN A 81 -4.02 8.34 1.32
N ALA A 82 -2.91 8.43 0.60
CA ALA A 82 -2.66 7.64 -0.59
C ALA A 82 -2.59 6.14 -0.27
N LEU A 83 -1.86 5.76 0.78
CA LEU A 83 -1.73 4.39 1.27
C LEU A 83 -3.07 3.79 1.67
N LEU A 84 -3.95 4.54 2.34
CA LEU A 84 -5.31 4.08 2.63
C LEU A 84 -6.10 3.79 1.35
N GLY A 85 -5.99 4.66 0.33
CA GLY A 85 -6.62 4.44 -0.96
C GLY A 85 -6.10 3.20 -1.71
N LEU A 86 -4.86 2.77 -1.42
CA LEU A 86 -4.26 1.54 -1.95
C LEU A 86 -4.56 0.29 -1.09
N GLY A 87 -5.25 0.44 0.04
CA GLY A 87 -5.48 -0.64 1.00
C GLY A 87 -4.28 -0.96 1.89
N GLU A 88 -3.22 -0.16 1.87
CA GLU A 88 -1.99 -0.32 2.66
C GLU A 88 -2.15 0.33 4.06
N ALA A 89 -3.19 -0.07 4.79
CA ALA A 89 -3.64 0.62 6.01
C ALA A 89 -2.61 0.59 7.17
N GLU A 90 -1.78 -0.46 7.28
CA GLU A 90 -0.72 -0.56 8.28
C GLU A 90 0.38 0.49 8.08
N GLN A 91 0.76 0.75 6.84
CA GLN A 91 1.76 1.78 6.53
C GLN A 91 1.16 3.17 6.74
N ALA A 92 -0.09 3.38 6.31
CA ALA A 92 -0.80 4.63 6.54
C ALA A 92 -0.90 4.97 8.03
N LEU A 93 -1.17 3.98 8.88
CA LEU A 93 -1.24 4.15 10.33
C LEU A 93 0.05 4.73 10.89
N LYS A 94 1.21 4.23 10.45
CA LYS A 94 2.52 4.72 10.91
C LYS A 94 2.74 6.18 10.53
N ASP A 95 2.36 6.56 9.31
CA ASP A 95 2.49 7.95 8.86
C ASP A 95 1.59 8.90 9.65
N PHE A 96 0.32 8.53 9.86
CA PHE A 96 -0.59 9.36 10.66
C PHE A 96 -0.18 9.43 12.14
N GLN A 97 0.40 8.37 12.70
CA GLN A 97 0.94 8.41 14.06
C GLN A 97 2.08 9.43 14.17
N LYS A 98 3.01 9.45 13.22
CA LYS A 98 4.07 10.48 13.18
C LYS A 98 3.50 11.90 13.06
N VAL A 99 2.42 12.08 12.29
CA VAL A 99 1.73 13.38 12.21
C VAL A 99 1.12 13.77 13.55
N VAL A 100 0.49 12.83 14.27
CA VAL A 100 -0.09 13.10 15.60
C VAL A 100 1.00 13.37 16.64
N GLU A 101 2.15 12.70 16.54
CA GLU A 101 3.32 12.96 17.40
C GLU A 101 3.87 14.38 17.17
N ALA A 102 3.97 14.82 15.91
CA ALA A 102 4.44 16.15 15.55
C ALA A 102 3.40 17.26 15.84
N GLU A 103 2.12 16.97 15.60
CA GLU A 103 1.01 17.90 15.78
C GLU A 103 -0.14 17.26 16.58
N PRO A 104 -0.03 17.21 17.93
CA PRO A 104 -1.03 16.55 18.78
C PRO A 104 -2.45 17.13 18.67
N THR A 105 -2.59 18.39 18.22
CA THR A 105 -3.87 19.07 18.01
C THR A 105 -4.49 18.79 16.64
N ASN A 106 -3.81 18.05 15.76
CA ASN A 106 -4.30 17.73 14.42
C ASN A 106 -5.40 16.66 14.46
N LYS A 107 -6.65 17.12 14.61
CA LYS A 107 -7.84 16.25 14.65
C LYS A 107 -8.00 15.41 13.38
N ALA A 108 -7.58 15.93 12.22
CA ALA A 108 -7.69 15.20 10.97
C ALA A 108 -6.80 13.94 10.99
N ALA A 109 -5.56 14.07 11.48
CA ALA A 109 -4.64 12.93 11.62
C ALA A 109 -5.11 11.93 12.67
N ALA A 110 -5.60 12.40 13.82
CA ALA A 110 -6.18 11.55 14.85
C ALA A 110 -7.37 10.72 14.31
N ASN A 111 -8.25 11.33 13.52
CA ASN A 111 -9.35 10.62 12.87
C ASN A 111 -8.85 9.56 11.88
N GLN A 112 -7.81 9.86 11.09
CA GLN A 112 -7.24 8.90 10.15
C GLN A 112 -6.60 7.70 10.86
N VAL A 113 -6.00 7.87 12.04
CA VAL A 113 -5.52 6.75 12.87
C VAL A 113 -6.66 5.79 13.23
N ILE A 114 -7.83 6.31 13.60
CA ILE A 114 -9.03 5.50 13.91
C ILE A 114 -9.48 4.73 12.66
N VAL A 115 -9.56 5.41 11.51
CA VAL A 115 -9.92 4.79 10.22
C VAL A 115 -8.96 3.66 9.86
N CYS A 116 -7.64 3.88 10.00
CA CYS A 116 -6.63 2.85 9.73
C CYS A 116 -6.83 1.62 10.62
N ARG A 117 -7.00 1.82 11.93
CA ARG A 117 -7.22 0.71 12.88
C ARG A 117 -8.48 -0.09 12.55
N ALA A 118 -9.55 0.58 12.13
CA ALA A 118 -10.78 -0.07 11.69
C ALA A 118 -10.58 -0.88 10.40
N ALA A 119 -9.88 -0.31 9.41
CA ALA A 119 -9.56 -0.98 8.16
C ALA A 119 -8.72 -2.25 8.39
N ILE A 120 -7.64 -2.15 9.18
CA ILE A 120 -6.77 -3.27 9.56
C ILE A 120 -7.57 -4.38 10.26
N LYS A 121 -8.44 -4.00 11.22
CA LYS A 121 -9.29 -4.96 11.93
C LYS A 121 -10.24 -5.68 10.97
N ASN A 122 -10.89 -4.95 10.07
CA ASN A 122 -11.82 -5.50 9.10
C ASN A 122 -11.11 -6.47 8.13
N GLN A 123 -9.92 -6.09 7.64
CA GLN A 123 -9.12 -6.93 6.76
C GLN A 123 -8.74 -8.25 7.44
N LYS A 124 -8.22 -8.19 8.67
CA LYS A 124 -7.89 -9.40 9.45
C LYS A 124 -9.10 -10.30 9.70
N GLN A 125 -10.27 -9.72 9.95
CA GLN A 125 -11.50 -10.50 10.13
C GLN A 125 -11.93 -11.19 8.84
N LYS A 126 -11.85 -10.51 7.69
CA LYS A 126 -12.14 -11.08 6.37
C LYS A 126 -11.16 -12.20 6.02
N GLU A 127 -9.87 -12.00 6.25
CA GLU A 127 -8.84 -13.01 6.04
C GLU A 127 -9.11 -14.24 6.92
N LYS A 128 -9.35 -14.05 8.21
CA LYS A 128 -9.68 -15.15 9.12
C LYS A 128 -10.91 -15.93 8.66
N ALA A 129 -11.98 -15.23 8.25
CA ALA A 129 -13.18 -15.87 7.75
C ALA A 129 -12.94 -16.63 6.44
N LEU A 130 -12.13 -16.07 5.54
CA LEU A 130 -11.73 -16.72 4.29
C LEU A 130 -10.97 -18.02 4.57
N TYR A 131 -9.99 -17.99 5.47
CA TYR A 131 -9.21 -19.17 5.83
C TYR A 131 -10.05 -20.24 6.52
N ALA A 132 -10.95 -19.86 7.44
CA ALA A 132 -11.86 -20.81 8.09
C ALA A 132 -12.78 -21.49 7.07
N ASN A 133 -13.40 -20.71 6.17
CA ASN A 133 -14.26 -21.26 5.11
C ASN A 133 -13.49 -22.16 4.13
N MET A 134 -12.22 -21.85 3.88
CA MET A 134 -11.35 -22.67 3.03
C MET A 134 -11.01 -24.00 3.70
N PHE A 135 -10.66 -23.98 4.99
CA PHE A 135 -10.41 -25.18 5.79
C PHE A 135 -11.62 -26.12 5.82
N ASP A 136 -12.82 -25.58 6.08
CA ASP A 136 -14.06 -26.37 6.11
C ASP A 136 -14.38 -27.00 4.75
N LYS A 137 -14.08 -26.30 3.64
CA LYS A 137 -14.26 -26.84 2.29
C LYS A 137 -13.31 -28.00 1.99
N PHE A 138 -12.04 -27.87 2.36
CA PHE A 138 -11.06 -28.93 2.17
C PHE A 138 -11.38 -30.16 3.02
N ALA A 139 -11.72 -29.96 4.30
CA ALA A 139 -12.11 -31.07 5.19
C ALA A 139 -13.34 -31.85 4.65
N LYS A 140 -14.33 -31.15 4.09
CA LYS A 140 -15.49 -31.79 3.46
C LYS A 140 -15.12 -32.55 2.19
N HIS A 141 -14.26 -31.99 1.35
CA HIS A 141 -13.78 -32.65 0.14
C HIS A 141 -13.03 -33.95 0.49
N ASP A 142 -12.10 -33.89 1.44
CA ASP A 142 -11.34 -35.07 1.87
C ASP A 142 -12.27 -36.17 2.43
N THR A 143 -13.26 -35.78 3.22
CA THR A 143 -14.27 -36.72 3.74
C THR A 143 -15.10 -37.35 2.62
N GLU A 144 -15.43 -36.59 1.58
CA GLU A 144 -16.22 -37.09 0.45
C GLU A 144 -15.40 -38.05 -0.42
N VAL A 145 -14.11 -37.73 -0.65
CA VAL A 145 -13.18 -38.61 -1.38
C VAL A 145 -13.01 -39.94 -0.64
N GLU A 146 -12.84 -39.93 0.68
CA GLU A 146 -12.72 -41.16 1.47
C GLU A 146 -14.01 -42.00 1.44
N LYS A 147 -15.19 -41.36 1.51
CA LYS A 147 -16.47 -42.06 1.36
C LYS A 147 -16.62 -42.69 -0.02
N GLN A 148 -16.24 -41.95 -1.05
CA GLN A 148 -16.33 -42.41 -2.44
C GLN A 148 -15.40 -43.61 -2.66
N ARG A 149 -14.17 -43.54 -2.16
CA ARG A 149 -13.21 -44.65 -2.20
C ARG A 149 -13.71 -45.88 -1.44
N ALA A 150 -14.22 -45.69 -0.22
CA ALA A 150 -14.76 -46.79 0.57
C ALA A 150 -15.95 -47.49 -0.13
N LYS A 151 -16.78 -46.72 -0.84
CA LYS A 151 -17.89 -47.28 -1.62
C LYS A 151 -17.38 -48.09 -2.82
N GLU A 152 -16.41 -47.57 -3.55
CA GLU A 152 -15.79 -48.27 -4.68
C GLU A 152 -15.11 -49.57 -4.24
N GLU A 153 -14.44 -49.58 -3.09
CA GLU A 153 -13.82 -50.79 -2.53
C GLU A 153 -14.86 -51.87 -2.17
N ILE A 154 -16.04 -51.49 -1.65
CA ILE A 154 -17.14 -52.43 -1.34
C ILE A 154 -17.74 -53.01 -2.62
N ASP A 155 -18.00 -52.17 -3.62
CA ASP A 155 -18.61 -52.60 -4.89
C ASP A 155 -17.72 -53.63 -5.62
N VAL A 156 -16.39 -53.44 -5.61
CA VAL A 156 -15.43 -54.40 -6.19
C VAL A 156 -15.49 -55.77 -5.50
N ILE A 157 -15.62 -55.82 -4.16
CA ILE A 157 -15.68 -57.09 -3.43
C ILE A 157 -16.99 -57.85 -3.73
N GLY A 158 -18.10 -57.11 -3.92
CA GLY A 158 -19.40 -57.69 -4.24
C GLY A 158 -19.51 -58.31 -5.63
N GLU A 159 -18.67 -57.91 -6.59
CA GLU A 159 -18.66 -58.48 -7.95
C GLU A 159 -17.82 -59.77 -8.07
N ILE A 160 -16.98 -60.10 -7.08
CA ILE A 160 -16.04 -61.24 -7.13
C ILE A 160 -16.57 -62.45 -6.31
N GLY A 161 -17.63 -62.28 -5.52
CA GLY A 161 -18.28 -63.34 -4.71
C GLY A 161 -19.54 -63.92 -5.34
#